data_AF-A0A973NXJ3-F1
#
_entry.id   AF-A0A973NXJ3-F1
#
_cell.length_a   1.000
_cell.length_b   1.000
_cell.length_c   1.000
_cell.angle_alpha   90.00
_cell.angle_beta   90.00
_cell.angle_gamma   90.00
#
_symmetry.space_group_name_H-M   'P 1'
#
loop_
_entity.id
_entity.type
_entity.pdbx_description
1 polymer ?
#
loop_
_entity_poly.entity_id
_entity_poly.type
_entity_poly.pdbx_seq_one_letter_code
_entity_poly.pdbx_strand_id
1 'polypeptide(L)'
;MPDTSPMSLAERLDGLPDVVGVRQIAEALGVTAVTVRNWAAAAGWTVAEKRGTGVFYRRREVEAWLRENEASRLDTGSLGDDPDEMLTMRQICDRTGYPRSTISSYPSLYGPSSKDPFPPADAVGRRRAGDVQAWFSRRRTRSGPRGTAVETGRARRAKRAPVARDVVDIHGIAEATGKSLDEVKVLMRRQPLAAMQLPEKVGRSRVWPRKELLAALRRLDRPAPPPAKTPARRKVGPEERRWLRGSPKSATELAEHYGVTISAVMKRIERAVSSGDPERQPPEPVEAGVRTKRYNPADFDRFWWGGKA
;
A
#
# COMPACT_ATOMS: atom_id res chain seq x y z
N MET A 1 -33.21 -29.61 -18.34
CA MET A 1 -31.79 -30.01 -18.23
C MET A 1 -31.68 -30.82 -16.95
N PRO A 2 -31.28 -32.10 -16.98
CA PRO A 2 -31.09 -32.86 -15.75
C PRO A 2 -30.00 -32.19 -14.91
N ASP A 3 -30.31 -31.98 -13.64
CA ASP A 3 -29.45 -31.34 -12.64
C ASP A 3 -28.39 -32.36 -12.20
N THR A 4 -27.29 -32.45 -12.94
CA THR A 4 -26.18 -33.33 -12.56
C THR A 4 -25.47 -32.72 -11.37
N SER A 5 -25.63 -33.34 -10.20
CA SER A 5 -24.90 -32.94 -8.99
C SER A 5 -23.41 -32.83 -9.29
N PRO A 6 -22.71 -31.81 -8.75
CA PRO A 6 -21.31 -31.60 -9.04
C PRO A 6 -20.50 -32.81 -8.54
N MET A 7 -19.84 -33.51 -9.46
CA MET A 7 -18.96 -34.64 -9.18
C MET A 7 -17.93 -34.25 -8.10
N SER A 8 -17.76 -35.10 -7.10
CA SER A 8 -16.88 -34.87 -5.95
C SER A 8 -15.40 -34.84 -6.37
N LEU A 9 -14.53 -34.26 -5.53
CA LEU A 9 -13.08 -34.22 -5.79
C LEU A 9 -12.49 -35.63 -5.98
N ALA A 10 -12.92 -36.57 -5.13
CA ALA A 10 -12.47 -37.96 -5.19
C ALA A 10 -12.85 -38.59 -6.54
N GLU A 11 -14.12 -38.48 -6.95
CA GLU A 11 -14.59 -39.02 -8.24
C GLU A 11 -13.86 -38.41 -9.44
N ARG A 12 -13.55 -37.11 -9.40
CA ARG A 12 -12.79 -36.44 -10.48
C ARG A 12 -11.38 -37.01 -10.64
N LEU A 13 -10.73 -37.36 -9.53
CA LEU A 13 -9.38 -37.89 -9.54
C LEU A 13 -9.33 -39.40 -9.72
N ASP A 14 -10.42 -40.13 -9.43
CA ASP A 14 -10.41 -41.60 -9.39
C ASP A 14 -10.12 -42.28 -10.73
N GLY A 15 -10.45 -41.62 -11.84
CA GLY A 15 -10.12 -42.09 -13.20
C GLY A 15 -8.66 -41.90 -13.61
N LEU A 16 -7.80 -41.32 -12.76
CA LEU A 16 -6.39 -41.09 -13.07
C LEU A 16 -5.50 -42.23 -12.57
N PRO A 17 -4.33 -42.47 -13.22
CA PRO A 17 -3.34 -43.42 -12.71
C PRO A 17 -2.84 -43.01 -11.31
N ASP A 18 -2.25 -43.96 -10.56
CA ASP A 18 -1.74 -43.68 -9.21
C ASP A 18 -0.64 -42.62 -9.16
N VAL A 19 0.06 -42.40 -10.28
CA VAL A 19 1.09 -41.39 -10.44
C VAL A 19 0.64 -40.43 -11.53
N VAL A 20 0.43 -39.17 -11.16
CA VAL A 20 -0.18 -38.14 -12.00
C VAL A 20 0.78 -36.99 -12.26
N GLY A 21 0.82 -36.52 -13.50
CA GLY A 21 1.52 -35.31 -13.87
C GLY A 21 0.64 -34.07 -13.69
N VAL A 22 1.28 -32.89 -13.68
CA VAL A 22 0.61 -31.58 -13.60
C VAL A 22 -0.54 -31.44 -14.62
N ARG A 23 -0.37 -31.94 -15.85
CA ARG A 23 -1.38 -31.82 -16.91
C ARG A 23 -2.61 -32.69 -16.63
N GLN A 24 -2.42 -33.90 -16.11
CA GLN A 24 -3.52 -34.82 -15.77
C GLN A 24 -4.34 -34.28 -14.60
N ILE A 25 -3.67 -33.78 -13.55
CA ILE A 25 -4.32 -33.10 -12.42
C ILE A 25 -5.12 -31.90 -12.93
N ALA A 26 -4.53 -31.11 -13.83
CA ALA A 26 -5.17 -29.93 -14.39
C ALA A 26 -6.45 -30.29 -15.16
N GLU A 27 -6.39 -31.30 -16.01
CA GLU A 27 -7.52 -31.77 -16.81
C GLU A 27 -8.66 -32.33 -15.95
N ALA A 28 -8.35 -33.24 -15.02
CA ALA A 28 -9.33 -33.86 -14.13
C ALA A 28 -10.08 -32.84 -13.25
N LEU A 29 -9.38 -31.79 -12.81
CA LEU A 29 -9.96 -30.76 -11.96
C LEU A 29 -10.59 -29.61 -12.77
N GLY A 30 -10.45 -29.60 -14.10
CA GLY A 30 -10.93 -28.53 -14.97
C GLY A 30 -10.15 -27.22 -14.84
N VAL A 31 -8.84 -27.29 -14.55
CA VAL A 31 -7.96 -26.17 -14.18
C VAL A 31 -6.80 -25.99 -15.14
N THR A 32 -6.11 -24.86 -15.04
CA THR A 32 -4.92 -24.63 -15.87
C THR A 32 -3.69 -25.30 -15.26
N ALA A 33 -2.79 -25.83 -16.09
CA ALA A 33 -1.54 -26.42 -15.62
C ALA A 33 -0.67 -25.44 -14.80
N VAL A 34 -0.74 -24.13 -15.09
CA VAL A 34 -0.07 -23.09 -14.29
C VAL A 34 -0.59 -23.08 -12.85
N THR A 35 -1.88 -23.28 -12.66
CA THR A 35 -2.50 -23.30 -11.34
C THR A 35 -2.00 -24.48 -10.52
N VAL A 36 -1.96 -25.66 -11.13
CA VAL A 36 -1.40 -26.85 -10.47
C VAL A 36 0.08 -26.65 -10.13
N ARG A 37 0.87 -26.01 -11.00
CA ARG A 37 2.27 -25.66 -10.68
C ARG A 37 2.39 -24.68 -9.51
N ASN A 38 1.46 -23.74 -9.39
CA ASN A 38 1.45 -22.82 -8.26
C ASN A 38 1.12 -23.54 -6.95
N TRP A 39 0.19 -24.51 -6.97
CA TRP A 39 -0.04 -25.37 -5.80
C TRP A 39 1.19 -26.22 -5.48
N ALA A 40 1.85 -26.77 -6.51
CA ALA A 40 3.08 -27.52 -6.36
C ALA A 40 4.25 -26.71 -5.78
N ALA A 41 4.18 -25.37 -5.83
CA ALA A 41 5.14 -24.48 -5.20
C ALA A 41 4.74 -24.06 -3.76
N ALA A 42 3.54 -24.43 -3.29
CA ALA A 42 3.08 -24.11 -1.95
C ALA A 42 3.80 -24.97 -0.89
N ALA A 43 3.97 -24.40 0.31
CA ALA A 43 4.53 -25.12 1.43
C ALA A 43 3.63 -26.32 1.78
N GLY A 44 4.25 -27.47 2.04
CA GLY A 44 3.52 -28.70 2.37
C GLY A 44 2.86 -29.40 1.18
N TRP A 45 3.11 -28.97 -0.07
CA TRP A 45 2.71 -29.76 -1.23
C TRP A 45 3.33 -31.17 -1.19
N THR A 46 2.62 -32.11 -1.81
CA THR A 46 2.97 -33.54 -1.91
C THR A 46 4.39 -33.79 -2.42
N VAL A 47 4.94 -34.96 -2.10
CA VAL A 47 6.30 -35.31 -2.51
C VAL A 47 6.33 -35.58 -4.01
N ALA A 48 7.18 -34.85 -4.72
CA ALA A 48 7.33 -34.99 -6.15
C ALA A 48 8.26 -36.17 -6.52
N GLU A 49 7.79 -37.07 -7.38
CA GLU A 49 8.61 -38.11 -8.01
C GLU A 49 9.09 -37.62 -9.38
N LYS A 50 10.41 -37.59 -9.60
CA LYS A 50 10.98 -37.33 -10.93
C LYS A 50 11.09 -38.62 -11.73
N ARG A 51 10.51 -38.65 -12.93
CA ARG A 51 10.69 -39.74 -13.90
C ARG A 51 11.11 -39.14 -15.24
N GLY A 52 12.38 -39.30 -15.58
CA GLY A 52 13.00 -38.61 -16.72
C GLY A 52 12.95 -37.09 -16.55
N THR A 53 12.43 -36.38 -17.55
CA THR A 53 12.24 -34.92 -17.52
C THR A 53 10.93 -34.49 -16.85
N GLY A 54 10.04 -35.44 -16.53
CA GLY A 54 8.74 -35.17 -15.95
C GLY A 54 8.75 -35.15 -14.42
N VAL A 55 7.89 -34.30 -13.85
CA VAL A 55 7.57 -34.27 -12.42
C VAL A 55 6.17 -34.84 -12.22
N PHE A 56 6.08 -35.86 -11.37
CA PHE A 56 4.85 -36.57 -11.09
C PHE A 56 4.56 -36.58 -9.59
N TYR A 57 3.31 -36.80 -9.22
CA TYR A 57 2.84 -36.81 -7.84
C TYR A 57 1.96 -38.04 -7.64
N ARG A 58 1.92 -38.56 -6.42
CA ARG A 58 0.99 -39.65 -6.09
C ARG A 58 -0.43 -39.10 -6.04
N ARG A 59 -1.35 -39.72 -6.76
CA ARG A 59 -2.77 -39.32 -6.85
C ARG A 59 -3.40 -39.15 -5.47
N ARG A 60 -3.20 -40.13 -4.58
CA ARG A 60 -3.73 -40.09 -3.20
C ARG A 60 -3.17 -38.95 -2.36
N GLU A 61 -1.90 -38.61 -2.53
CA GLU A 61 -1.30 -37.46 -1.82
C GLU A 61 -1.85 -36.15 -2.36
N VAL A 62 -2.01 -36.04 -3.69
CA VAL A 62 -2.62 -34.85 -4.31
C VAL A 62 -4.05 -34.70 -3.82
N GLU A 63 -4.83 -35.77 -3.81
CA GLU A 63 -6.19 -35.78 -3.28
C GLU A 63 -6.24 -35.40 -1.79
N ALA A 64 -5.35 -35.94 -0.95
CA ALA A 64 -5.27 -35.60 0.47
C ALA A 64 -4.91 -34.12 0.68
N TRP A 65 -3.87 -33.64 0.01
CA TRP A 65 -3.47 -32.23 0.07
C TRP A 65 -4.59 -31.33 -0.42
N LEU A 66 -5.25 -31.69 -1.53
CA LEU A 66 -6.40 -30.94 -2.03
C LEU A 66 -7.61 -31.05 -1.10
N ARG A 67 -7.85 -32.16 -0.41
CA ARG A 67 -8.92 -32.20 0.61
C ARG A 67 -8.62 -31.25 1.77
N GLU A 68 -7.38 -31.27 2.26
CA GLU A 68 -6.93 -30.44 3.38
C GLU A 68 -6.84 -28.95 3.00
N ASN A 69 -6.45 -28.64 1.76
CA ASN A 69 -6.20 -27.27 1.30
C ASN A 69 -7.30 -26.73 0.37
N GLU A 70 -8.14 -27.55 -0.26
CA GLU A 70 -9.37 -27.13 -0.95
C GLU A 70 -10.57 -27.02 -0.01
N ALA A 71 -10.53 -27.60 1.20
CA ALA A 71 -11.40 -27.15 2.29
C ALA A 71 -11.24 -25.65 2.59
N SER A 72 -10.12 -25.04 2.15
CA SER A 72 -9.89 -23.60 2.19
C SER A 72 -10.30 -22.85 0.91
N ARG A 73 -10.88 -23.53 -0.10
CA ARG A 73 -11.43 -22.87 -1.29
C ARG A 73 -12.85 -22.40 -1.05
N LEU A 74 -12.94 -21.09 -0.82
CA LEU A 74 -14.02 -20.17 -1.21
C LEU A 74 -15.27 -20.87 -1.75
N ASP A 75 -16.12 -21.38 -0.86
CA ASP A 75 -17.35 -22.03 -1.25
C ASP A 75 -18.32 -20.98 -1.77
N THR A 76 -18.38 -20.83 -3.10
CA THR A 76 -19.35 -19.94 -3.74
C THR A 76 -20.75 -20.54 -3.75
N GLY A 77 -20.92 -21.82 -3.36
CA GLY A 77 -22.20 -22.46 -3.13
C GLY A 77 -22.86 -22.00 -1.82
N SER A 78 -22.06 -21.52 -0.87
CA SER A 78 -22.48 -21.06 0.47
C SER A 78 -22.77 -19.54 0.52
N LEU A 79 -23.25 -18.93 -0.57
CA LEU A 79 -23.66 -17.52 -0.52
C LEU A 79 -24.91 -17.29 0.35
N GLY A 80 -25.65 -18.35 0.69
CA GLY A 80 -26.80 -18.37 1.56
C GLY A 80 -27.82 -19.41 1.05
N ASP A 81 -28.68 -19.93 1.93
CA ASP A 81 -29.76 -20.84 1.53
C ASP A 81 -30.91 -20.10 0.82
N ASP A 82 -31.02 -18.79 1.06
CA ASP A 82 -32.01 -17.91 0.43
C ASP A 82 -31.41 -17.20 -0.80
N PRO A 83 -31.82 -17.55 -2.04
CA PRO A 83 -31.32 -16.90 -3.25
C PRO A 83 -31.75 -15.44 -3.37
N ASP A 84 -32.83 -15.04 -2.70
CA ASP A 84 -33.35 -13.67 -2.74
C ASP A 84 -32.73 -12.75 -1.69
N GLU A 85 -31.86 -13.27 -0.81
CA GLU A 85 -31.17 -12.48 0.19
C GLU A 85 -30.31 -11.37 -0.44
N MET A 86 -30.48 -10.14 0.04
CA MET A 86 -29.75 -8.97 -0.43
C MET A 86 -28.44 -8.78 0.34
N LEU A 87 -27.31 -9.08 -0.30
CA LEU A 87 -25.98 -9.04 0.30
C LEU A 87 -25.20 -7.79 -0.06
N THR A 88 -24.57 -7.18 0.94
CA THR A 88 -23.53 -6.18 0.75
C THR A 88 -22.26 -6.83 0.20
N MET A 89 -21.38 -6.04 -0.43
CA MET A 89 -20.07 -6.54 -0.88
C MET A 89 -19.25 -7.15 0.25
N ARG A 90 -19.35 -6.61 1.47
CA ARG A 90 -18.68 -7.17 2.65
C ARG A 90 -19.20 -8.58 2.95
N GLN A 91 -20.51 -8.77 3.01
CA GLN A 91 -21.11 -10.09 3.24
C GLN A 91 -20.75 -11.08 2.13
N ILE A 92 -20.73 -10.64 0.87
CA ILE A 92 -20.26 -11.47 -0.25
C ILE A 92 -18.81 -11.92 0.01
N CYS A 93 -17.92 -11.01 0.41
CA CYS A 93 -16.54 -11.36 0.74
C CYS A 93 -16.44 -12.33 1.92
N ASP A 94 -17.18 -12.08 2.99
CA ASP A 94 -17.12 -12.88 4.20
C ASP A 94 -17.63 -14.31 3.94
N ARG A 95 -18.73 -14.47 3.18
CA ARG A 95 -19.32 -15.79 2.86
C ARG A 95 -18.53 -16.56 1.82
N THR A 96 -18.07 -15.88 0.78
CA THR A 96 -17.30 -16.53 -0.28
C THR A 96 -15.82 -16.63 0.04
N GLY A 97 -15.33 -15.93 1.08
CA GLY A 97 -13.93 -15.73 1.45
C GLY A 97 -13.06 -15.01 0.41
N TYR A 98 -13.64 -14.45 -0.66
CA TYR A 98 -12.86 -13.66 -1.62
C TYR A 98 -12.35 -12.36 -0.98
N PRO A 99 -11.10 -11.92 -1.28
CA PRO A 99 -10.60 -10.66 -0.78
C PRO A 99 -11.48 -9.48 -1.23
N ARG A 100 -11.75 -8.53 -0.32
CA ARG A 100 -12.60 -7.36 -0.60
C ARG A 100 -12.16 -6.57 -1.82
N SER A 101 -10.86 -6.41 -2.03
CA SER A 101 -10.30 -5.75 -3.22
C SER A 101 -10.73 -6.45 -4.52
N THR A 102 -10.77 -7.78 -4.52
CA THR A 102 -11.17 -8.59 -5.67
C THR A 102 -12.65 -8.40 -5.97
N ILE A 103 -13.52 -8.59 -4.98
CA ILE A 103 -14.97 -8.43 -5.17
C ILE A 103 -15.33 -7.00 -5.57
N SER A 104 -14.69 -5.99 -4.95
CA SER A 104 -14.95 -4.58 -5.28
C SER A 104 -14.57 -4.19 -6.71
N SER A 105 -13.66 -4.95 -7.34
CA SER A 105 -13.23 -4.69 -8.73
C SER A 105 -14.21 -5.24 -9.77
N TYR A 106 -15.04 -6.23 -9.41
CA TYR A 106 -15.89 -6.94 -10.36
C TYR A 106 -16.91 -6.07 -11.08
N PRO A 107 -17.63 -5.12 -10.43
CA PRO A 107 -18.54 -4.24 -11.15
C PRO A 107 -17.86 -3.42 -12.25
N SER A 108 -16.59 -3.02 -12.05
CA SER A 108 -15.83 -2.25 -13.03
C SER A 108 -15.28 -3.15 -14.15
N LEU A 109 -14.70 -4.29 -13.79
CA LEU A 109 -14.14 -5.24 -14.76
C LEU A 109 -15.22 -5.90 -15.61
N TYR A 110 -16.41 -6.05 -15.05
CA TYR A 110 -17.53 -6.80 -15.61
C TYR A 110 -18.80 -5.97 -15.52
N GLY A 111 -18.72 -4.74 -16.04
CA GLY A 111 -19.85 -3.84 -16.13
C GLY A 111 -20.92 -4.31 -17.13
N PRO A 112 -21.99 -3.52 -17.33
CA PRO A 112 -23.14 -3.88 -18.17
C PRO A 112 -22.79 -4.19 -19.64
N SER A 113 -21.68 -3.65 -20.15
CA SER A 113 -21.17 -3.91 -21.49
C SER A 113 -20.35 -5.20 -21.62
N SER A 114 -20.07 -5.89 -20.50
CA SER A 114 -19.35 -7.16 -20.51
C SER A 114 -20.23 -8.30 -21.04
N LYS A 115 -19.62 -9.28 -21.71
CA LYS A 115 -20.31 -10.51 -22.15
C LYS A 115 -20.90 -11.33 -20.99
N ASP A 116 -20.39 -11.13 -19.77
CA ASP A 116 -20.85 -11.78 -18.54
C ASP A 116 -20.81 -10.76 -17.40
N PRO A 117 -21.80 -9.85 -17.36
CA PRO A 117 -21.82 -8.72 -16.44
C PRO A 117 -21.99 -9.22 -15.00
N PHE A 118 -21.31 -8.57 -14.06
CA PHE A 118 -21.51 -8.81 -12.63
C PHE A 118 -22.92 -8.36 -12.22
N PRO A 119 -23.61 -9.07 -11.31
CA PRO A 119 -24.98 -8.73 -10.94
C PRO A 119 -25.15 -7.27 -10.53
N PRO A 120 -26.24 -6.62 -11.01
CA PRO A 120 -26.51 -5.22 -10.72
C PRO A 120 -26.77 -5.03 -9.22
N ALA A 121 -26.40 -3.86 -8.71
CA ALA A 121 -26.71 -3.49 -7.33
C ALA A 121 -28.08 -2.83 -7.24
N ASP A 122 -28.73 -2.95 -6.07
CA ASP A 122 -29.84 -2.08 -5.71
C ASP A 122 -29.37 -0.65 -5.39
N ALA A 123 -30.30 0.22 -5.01
CA ALA A 123 -30.04 1.62 -4.67
C ALA A 123 -29.02 1.81 -3.52
N VAL A 124 -28.82 0.80 -2.66
CA VAL A 124 -27.90 0.83 -1.51
C VAL A 124 -26.64 0.00 -1.74
N GLY A 125 -26.42 -0.52 -2.95
CA GLY A 125 -25.22 -1.25 -3.31
C GLY A 125 -25.24 -2.74 -2.96
N ARG A 126 -26.38 -3.31 -2.56
CA ARG A 126 -26.57 -4.75 -2.27
C ARG A 126 -26.95 -5.53 -3.53
N ARG A 127 -26.74 -6.85 -3.50
CA ARG A 127 -26.98 -7.77 -4.63
C ARG A 127 -27.67 -9.03 -4.14
N ARG A 128 -28.54 -9.61 -4.97
CA ARG A 128 -29.18 -10.90 -4.67
C ARG A 128 -28.13 -12.01 -4.60
N ALA A 129 -28.19 -12.83 -3.55
CA ALA A 129 -27.28 -13.93 -3.32
C ALA A 129 -27.27 -14.92 -4.50
N GLY A 130 -28.46 -15.31 -4.98
CA GLY A 130 -28.64 -16.25 -6.09
C GLY A 130 -27.99 -15.77 -7.39
N ASP A 131 -28.11 -14.48 -7.72
CA ASP A 131 -27.48 -13.91 -8.92
C ASP A 131 -25.95 -13.93 -8.83
N VAL A 132 -25.42 -13.59 -7.66
CA VAL A 132 -23.97 -13.59 -7.39
C VAL A 132 -23.42 -15.02 -7.45
N GLN A 133 -24.14 -15.98 -6.86
CA GLN A 133 -23.80 -17.39 -6.90
C GLN A 133 -23.86 -17.96 -8.32
N ALA A 134 -24.91 -17.65 -9.08
CA ALA A 134 -25.05 -18.04 -10.48
C ALA A 134 -23.90 -17.46 -11.32
N TRP A 135 -23.54 -16.19 -11.10
CA TRP A 135 -22.42 -15.55 -11.77
C TRP A 135 -21.08 -16.22 -11.45
N PHE A 136 -20.80 -16.51 -10.18
CA PHE A 136 -19.59 -17.25 -9.78
C PHE A 136 -19.54 -18.65 -10.38
N SER A 137 -20.68 -19.33 -10.47
CA SER A 137 -20.80 -20.66 -11.05
C SER A 137 -20.49 -20.65 -12.56
N ARG A 138 -21.03 -19.69 -13.32
CA ARG A 138 -20.68 -19.48 -14.75
C ARG A 138 -19.20 -19.12 -14.94
N ARG A 139 -18.62 -18.42 -13.96
CA ARG A 139 -17.21 -17.98 -13.99
C ARG A 139 -16.23 -19.10 -13.72
N ARG A 140 -16.54 -19.99 -12.78
CA ARG A 140 -15.74 -21.16 -12.45
C ARG A 140 -15.55 -22.08 -13.65
N THR A 141 -16.54 -22.19 -14.53
CA THR A 141 -16.44 -23.01 -15.76
C THR A 141 -15.65 -22.33 -16.87
N ARG A 142 -15.69 -20.99 -16.95
CA ARG A 142 -15.03 -20.22 -18.04
C ARG A 142 -13.58 -19.84 -17.73
N SER A 143 -13.24 -19.65 -16.46
CA SER A 143 -11.90 -19.37 -15.99
C SER A 143 -11.44 -20.59 -15.20
N GLY A 144 -10.73 -21.53 -15.83
CA GLY A 144 -10.14 -22.67 -15.10
C GLY A 144 -9.50 -22.15 -13.80
N PRO A 145 -9.72 -22.80 -12.64
CA PRO A 145 -9.65 -22.14 -11.36
C PRO A 145 -8.33 -21.47 -11.12
N ARG A 146 -8.43 -20.27 -10.57
CA ARG A 146 -7.28 -19.53 -10.07
C ARG A 146 -6.96 -20.07 -8.69
N GLY A 147 -5.70 -20.41 -8.48
CA GLY A 147 -5.18 -20.67 -7.14
C GLY A 147 -5.51 -19.46 -6.29
N THR A 148 -6.11 -19.69 -5.12
CA THR A 148 -6.15 -18.72 -4.05
C THR A 148 -4.74 -18.18 -3.89
N ALA A 149 -4.61 -16.85 -3.93
CA ALA A 149 -3.39 -16.21 -3.47
C ALA A 149 -3.29 -16.56 -1.99
N VAL A 150 -2.52 -17.61 -1.69
CA VAL A 150 -1.99 -17.82 -0.35
C VAL A 150 -1.41 -16.48 0.05
N GLU A 151 -1.80 -16.00 1.23
CA GLU A 151 -1.09 -14.95 1.93
C GLU A 151 0.30 -15.51 2.24
N THR A 152 1.14 -15.57 1.21
CA THR A 152 2.50 -16.04 1.32
C THR A 152 3.17 -15.00 2.19
N GLY A 153 3.43 -15.36 3.44
CA GLY A 153 4.52 -14.78 4.20
C GLY A 153 5.73 -14.77 3.26
N ARG A 154 6.07 -13.56 2.77
CA ARG A 154 7.28 -13.23 2.02
C ARG A 154 7.87 -14.40 1.21
N ALA A 155 7.12 -14.92 0.24
CA ALA A 155 7.74 -15.77 -0.78
C ALA A 155 8.77 -14.92 -1.52
N ARG A 156 10.05 -15.30 -1.38
CA ARG A 156 11.23 -14.63 -1.91
C ARG A 156 11.04 -14.41 -3.41
N ARG A 157 10.70 -13.17 -3.76
CA ARG A 157 10.45 -12.70 -5.13
C ARG A 157 11.52 -13.26 -6.05
N ALA A 158 11.09 -13.95 -7.12
CA ALA A 158 11.98 -14.44 -8.16
C ALA A 158 13.00 -13.36 -8.52
N LYS A 159 14.29 -13.73 -8.52
CA LYS A 159 15.39 -12.83 -8.88
C LYS A 159 15.07 -12.21 -10.23
N ARG A 160 14.68 -10.93 -10.21
CA ARG A 160 14.48 -10.14 -11.42
C ARG A 160 15.78 -10.18 -12.22
N ALA A 161 15.65 -10.27 -13.55
CA ALA A 161 16.76 -10.10 -14.46
C ALA A 161 17.60 -8.89 -14.02
N PRO A 162 18.94 -8.97 -14.09
CA PRO A 162 19.80 -7.88 -13.64
C PRO A 162 19.42 -6.63 -14.42
N VAL A 163 18.71 -5.72 -13.75
CA VAL A 163 18.64 -4.33 -14.17
C VAL A 163 20.08 -3.89 -14.35
N ALA A 164 20.41 -3.27 -15.48
CA ALA A 164 21.72 -2.69 -15.72
C ALA A 164 22.21 -2.04 -14.42
N ARG A 165 23.43 -2.38 -13.97
CA ARG A 165 23.90 -2.15 -12.58
C ARG A 165 23.73 -0.70 -12.10
N ASP A 166 23.58 0.22 -13.04
CA ASP A 166 23.51 1.66 -12.84
C ASP A 166 22.09 2.23 -12.69
N VAL A 167 21.05 1.40 -12.80
CA VAL A 167 19.65 1.86 -12.74
C VAL A 167 18.90 1.17 -11.58
N VAL A 168 18.03 1.92 -10.89
CA VAL A 168 17.27 1.43 -9.74
C VAL A 168 15.79 1.82 -9.84
N ASP A 169 14.89 0.90 -9.46
CA ASP A 169 13.46 1.17 -9.35
C ASP A 169 13.03 1.43 -7.88
N ILE A 170 11.76 1.75 -7.66
CA ILE A 170 11.22 2.02 -6.31
C ILE A 170 11.50 0.89 -5.32
N HIS A 171 11.52 -0.38 -5.77
CA HIS A 171 11.81 -1.51 -4.89
C HIS A 171 13.29 -1.58 -4.53
N GLY A 172 14.19 -1.36 -5.50
CA GLY A 172 15.63 -1.31 -5.24
C GLY A 172 16.02 -0.13 -4.34
N ILE A 173 15.29 0.99 -4.41
CA ILE A 173 15.47 2.13 -3.50
C ILE A 173 15.03 1.76 -2.08
N ALA A 174 13.88 1.12 -1.92
CA ALA A 174 13.39 0.64 -0.62
C ALA A 174 14.39 -0.32 0.03
N GLU A 175 14.92 -1.27 -0.74
CA GLU A 175 15.95 -2.20 -0.28
C GLU A 175 17.24 -1.47 0.13
N ALA A 176 17.73 -0.53 -0.70
CA ALA A 176 18.98 0.19 -0.44
C ALA A 176 18.90 1.18 0.74
N THR A 177 17.69 1.64 1.09
CA THR A 177 17.46 2.62 2.16
C THR A 177 16.84 2.02 3.43
N GLY A 178 16.35 0.79 3.37
CA GLY A 178 15.60 0.16 4.45
C GLY A 178 14.20 0.77 4.70
N LYS A 179 13.73 1.67 3.84
CA LYS A 179 12.42 2.36 3.99
C LYS A 179 11.29 1.54 3.34
N SER A 180 10.06 1.76 3.81
CA SER A 180 8.87 1.17 3.21
C SER A 180 8.59 1.74 1.81
N LEU A 181 7.81 1.02 0.99
CA LEU A 181 7.50 1.45 -0.37
C LEU A 181 6.73 2.78 -0.41
N ASP A 182 5.87 3.04 0.57
CA ASP A 182 5.09 4.28 0.61
C ASP A 182 5.94 5.47 1.03
N GLU A 183 6.87 5.30 1.97
CA GLU A 183 7.88 6.32 2.29
C GLU A 183 8.74 6.65 1.06
N VAL A 184 9.17 5.63 0.30
CA VAL A 184 9.92 5.85 -0.94
C VAL A 184 9.08 6.59 -1.97
N LYS A 185 7.80 6.25 -2.16
CA LYS A 185 6.91 7.00 -3.08
C LYS A 185 6.78 8.46 -2.68
N VAL A 186 6.65 8.76 -1.38
CA VAL A 186 6.59 10.14 -0.88
C VAL A 186 7.91 10.87 -1.13
N LEU A 187 9.04 10.22 -0.88
CA LEU A 187 10.37 10.77 -1.18
C LEU A 187 10.54 11.08 -2.67
N MET A 188 10.19 10.14 -3.55
CA MET A 188 10.34 10.29 -5.00
C MET A 188 9.45 11.39 -5.59
N ARG A 189 8.44 11.88 -4.86
CA ARG A 189 7.64 13.06 -5.26
C ARG A 189 8.32 14.39 -4.95
N ARG A 190 9.41 14.41 -4.17
CA ARG A 190 10.17 15.64 -3.89
C ARG A 190 10.86 16.08 -5.18
N GLN A 191 10.69 17.36 -5.54
CA GLN A 191 11.23 18.00 -6.74
C GLN A 191 12.65 17.55 -7.16
N PRO A 192 13.68 17.56 -6.28
CA PRO A 192 15.04 17.20 -6.68
C PRO A 192 15.19 15.71 -7.04
N LEU A 193 14.37 14.82 -6.48
CA LEU A 193 14.43 13.37 -6.77
C LEU A 193 13.52 13.00 -7.95
N ALA A 194 12.40 13.70 -8.11
CA ALA A 194 11.50 13.55 -9.25
C ALA A 194 12.19 13.94 -10.57
N ALA A 195 12.99 15.00 -10.56
CA ALA A 195 13.74 15.47 -11.72
C ALA A 195 14.85 14.49 -12.17
N MET A 196 15.33 13.60 -11.29
CA MET A 196 16.32 12.56 -11.62
C MET A 196 15.70 11.33 -12.28
N GLN A 197 14.38 11.30 -12.50
CA GLN A 197 13.73 10.17 -13.15
C GLN A 197 14.19 10.06 -14.61
N LEU A 198 14.67 8.90 -15.02
CA LEU A 198 15.06 8.68 -16.41
C LEU A 198 13.81 8.66 -17.32
N PRO A 199 13.95 9.10 -18.58
CA PRO A 199 12.86 9.03 -19.55
C PRO A 199 12.52 7.58 -19.94
N GLU A 200 13.52 6.70 -19.90
CA GLU A 200 13.38 5.28 -20.18
C GLU A 200 12.65 4.56 -19.03
N LYS A 201 11.74 3.65 -19.38
CA LYS A 201 11.06 2.77 -18.43
C LYS A 201 11.57 1.35 -18.60
N VAL A 202 11.85 0.67 -17.49
CA VAL A 202 12.12 -0.77 -17.52
C VAL A 202 10.79 -1.50 -17.31
N GLY A 203 10.18 -1.92 -18.42
CA GLY A 203 8.82 -2.44 -18.44
C GLY A 203 7.79 -1.38 -18.04
N ARG A 204 7.04 -1.61 -16.96
CA ARG A 204 6.07 -0.64 -16.42
C ARG A 204 6.63 0.25 -15.31
N SER A 205 7.89 0.02 -14.90
CA SER A 205 8.48 0.69 -13.74
C SER A 205 9.25 1.93 -14.18
N ARG A 206 9.05 3.03 -13.44
CA ARG A 206 9.93 4.20 -13.50
C ARG A 206 11.27 3.84 -12.85
N VAL A 207 12.34 4.42 -13.38
CA VAL A 207 13.69 4.12 -12.93
C VAL A 207 14.53 5.38 -12.79
N TRP A 208 15.56 5.29 -11.96
CA TRP A 208 16.47 6.37 -11.60
C TRP A 208 17.92 5.89 -11.72
N PRO A 209 18.87 6.80 -11.96
CA PRO A 209 20.28 6.46 -11.95
C PRO A 209 20.74 6.22 -10.50
N ARG A 210 21.21 5.00 -10.23
CA ARG A 210 21.37 4.45 -8.88
C ARG A 210 22.35 5.24 -8.03
N LYS A 211 23.50 5.63 -8.60
CA LYS A 211 24.59 6.28 -7.88
C LYS A 211 24.19 7.69 -7.44
N GLU A 212 23.63 8.46 -8.36
CA GLU A 212 23.18 9.84 -8.18
C GLU A 212 22.01 9.90 -7.21
N LEU A 213 21.02 9.00 -7.38
CA LEU A 213 19.86 8.96 -6.51
C LEU A 213 20.23 8.61 -5.07
N LEU A 214 21.07 7.58 -4.86
CA LEU A 214 21.50 7.20 -3.50
C LEU A 214 22.36 8.30 -2.86
N ALA A 215 23.18 9.01 -3.63
CA ALA A 215 23.92 10.17 -3.13
C ALA A 215 22.97 11.31 -2.73
N ALA A 216 21.94 11.59 -3.51
CA ALA A 216 20.92 12.60 -3.21
C ALA A 216 20.10 12.22 -1.97
N LEU A 217 19.71 10.95 -1.84
CA LEU A 217 19.00 10.43 -0.67
C LEU A 217 19.85 10.54 0.59
N ARG A 218 21.15 10.21 0.54
CA ARG A 218 22.06 10.40 1.69
C ARG A 218 22.18 11.85 2.12
N ARG A 219 22.11 12.81 1.18
CA ARG A 219 22.11 14.25 1.51
C ARG A 219 20.82 14.68 2.23
N LEU A 220 19.69 14.07 1.88
CA LEU A 220 18.38 14.35 2.47
C LEU A 220 18.15 13.65 3.81
N ASP A 221 18.71 12.46 3.98
CA ASP A 221 18.61 11.66 5.22
C ASP A 221 19.71 12.03 6.23
N ARG A 222 20.70 12.83 5.81
CA ARG A 222 21.62 13.44 6.77
C ARG A 222 20.76 14.32 7.66
N PRO A 223 20.64 14.04 8.98
CA PRO A 223 20.07 15.03 9.86
C PRO A 223 20.84 16.31 9.58
N ALA A 224 20.13 17.42 9.36
CA ALA A 224 20.78 18.72 9.34
C ALA A 224 21.77 18.72 10.50
N PRO A 225 23.05 19.11 10.28
CA PRO A 225 24.00 19.16 11.38
C PRO A 225 23.28 19.79 12.56
N PRO A 226 23.30 19.17 13.75
CA PRO A 226 22.57 19.69 14.89
C PRO A 226 22.88 21.18 14.94
N PRO A 227 21.87 22.07 15.00
CA PRO A 227 22.12 23.51 15.04
C PRO A 227 23.20 23.68 16.10
N ALA A 228 24.33 24.28 15.70
CA ALA A 228 25.54 24.35 16.51
C ALA A 228 25.12 24.62 17.96
N LYS A 229 25.53 23.71 18.87
CA LYS A 229 25.13 23.67 20.28
C LYS A 229 24.91 25.07 20.83
N THR A 230 23.65 25.46 21.05
CA THR A 230 23.24 26.82 21.43
C THR A 230 23.58 27.82 20.32
N PRO A 231 22.62 28.60 19.78
CA PRO A 231 23.02 29.73 18.93
C PRO A 231 24.04 30.54 19.72
N ALA A 232 25.28 30.60 19.24
CA ALA A 232 26.29 31.47 19.80
C ALA A 232 25.61 32.83 19.95
N ARG A 233 25.45 33.26 21.20
CA ARG A 233 24.65 34.42 21.63
C ARG A 233 24.77 35.50 20.55
N ARG A 234 23.72 35.66 19.73
CA ARG A 234 23.77 36.52 18.53
C ARG A 234 24.30 37.86 19.01
N LYS A 235 25.44 38.33 18.47
CA LYS A 235 25.97 39.64 18.84
C LYS A 235 24.95 40.68 18.35
N VAL A 236 24.12 41.16 19.26
CA VAL A 236 23.06 42.13 18.97
C VAL A 236 23.73 43.47 18.63
N GLY A 237 23.78 43.80 17.35
CA GLY A 237 24.29 45.08 16.86
C GLY A 237 23.54 46.28 17.45
N PRO A 238 24.08 47.50 17.36
CA PRO A 238 23.41 48.70 17.86
C PRO A 238 22.05 48.95 17.17
N GLU A 239 21.92 48.63 15.89
CA GLU A 239 20.67 48.75 15.13
C GLU A 239 19.61 47.75 15.61
N GLU A 240 20.01 46.49 15.81
CA GLU A 240 19.15 45.45 16.36
C GLU A 240 18.65 45.85 17.77
N ARG A 241 19.52 46.41 18.62
CA ARG A 241 19.13 46.92 19.94
C ARG A 241 18.12 48.07 19.85
N ARG A 242 18.25 48.93 18.83
CA ARG A 242 17.28 50.02 18.59
C ARG A 242 15.94 49.46 18.13
N TRP A 243 15.96 48.46 17.24
CA TRP A 243 14.76 47.81 16.75
C TRP A 243 14.00 47.07 17.86
N LEU A 244 14.71 46.32 18.72
CA LEU A 244 14.11 45.59 19.84
C LEU A 244 13.46 46.50 20.89
N ARG A 245 13.88 47.78 20.99
CA ARG A 245 13.28 48.80 21.86
C ARG A 245 12.20 49.64 21.16
N GLY A 246 11.89 49.36 19.90
CA GLY A 246 10.93 50.11 19.11
C GLY A 246 9.47 49.81 19.46
N SER A 247 8.56 50.44 18.72
CA SER A 247 7.11 50.23 18.84
C SER A 247 6.71 48.77 18.53
N PRO A 248 5.58 48.28 19.08
CA PRO A 248 5.07 46.94 18.83
C PRO A 248 4.96 46.60 17.34
N LYS A 249 5.34 45.36 16.99
CA LYS A 249 5.48 44.90 15.61
C LYS A 249 4.40 43.90 15.23
N SER A 250 3.88 44.05 14.03
CA SER A 250 2.95 43.08 13.42
C SER A 250 3.68 41.80 13.00
N ALA A 251 2.93 40.72 12.77
CA ALA A 251 3.51 39.46 12.28
C ALA A 251 4.27 39.61 10.95
N THR A 252 3.87 40.56 10.10
CA THR A 252 4.55 40.89 8.84
C THR A 252 5.92 41.51 9.09
N GLU A 253 6.00 42.52 9.97
CA GLU A 253 7.27 43.18 10.32
C GLU A 253 8.22 42.22 11.04
N LEU A 254 7.70 41.34 11.89
CA LEU A 254 8.50 40.29 12.54
C LEU A 254 9.05 39.31 11.49
N ALA A 255 8.22 38.88 10.53
CA ALA A 255 8.63 37.96 9.48
C ALA A 255 9.76 38.54 8.61
N GLU A 256 9.65 39.81 8.25
CA GLU A 256 10.68 40.55 7.52
C GLU A 256 11.99 40.62 8.32
N HIS A 257 11.91 41.01 9.59
CA HIS A 257 13.09 41.11 10.48
C HIS A 257 13.84 39.78 10.64
N TYR A 258 13.11 38.67 10.80
CA TYR A 258 13.71 37.34 10.97
C TYR A 258 14.06 36.65 9.65
N GLY A 259 13.76 37.24 8.49
CA GLY A 259 13.98 36.63 7.18
C GLY A 259 13.16 35.35 6.97
N VAL A 260 11.93 35.32 7.49
CA VAL A 260 11.03 34.16 7.40
C VAL A 260 9.67 34.55 6.81
N THR A 261 8.81 33.55 6.55
CA THR A 261 7.44 33.81 6.07
C THR A 261 6.49 34.14 7.24
N ILE A 262 5.45 34.93 6.98
CA ILE A 262 4.38 35.23 7.95
C ILE A 262 3.77 33.92 8.50
N SER A 263 3.54 32.94 7.63
CA SER A 263 3.04 31.61 8.01
C SER A 263 3.97 30.87 8.97
N ALA A 264 5.28 31.07 8.89
CA ALA A 264 6.24 30.46 9.82
C ALA A 264 6.13 31.10 11.21
N VAL A 265 5.98 32.42 11.28
CA VAL A 265 5.72 33.16 12.53
C VAL A 265 4.43 32.68 13.19
N MET A 266 3.33 32.65 12.43
CA MET A 266 2.01 32.23 12.92
C MET A 266 2.01 30.77 13.39
N LYS A 267 2.57 29.83 12.61
CA LYS A 267 2.65 28.42 13.00
C LYS A 267 3.52 28.17 14.22
N ARG A 268 4.48 29.06 14.52
CA ARG A 268 5.30 28.95 15.73
C ARG A 268 4.51 29.37 16.96
N ILE A 269 3.80 30.49 16.87
CA ILE A 269 2.88 30.96 17.92
C ILE A 269 1.82 29.88 18.20
N GLU A 270 1.17 29.37 17.15
CA GLU A 270 0.13 28.33 17.27
C GLU A 270 0.66 27.05 17.93
N ARG A 271 1.87 26.60 17.55
CA ARG A 271 2.52 25.42 18.15
C ARG A 271 2.86 25.63 19.62
N ALA A 272 3.34 26.82 19.97
CA ALA A 272 3.63 27.17 21.36
C ALA A 272 2.36 27.16 22.22
N VAL A 273 1.27 27.79 21.76
CA VAL A 273 -0.03 27.75 22.43
C VAL A 273 -0.53 26.31 22.57
N SER A 274 -0.48 25.53 21.48
CA SER A 274 -0.96 24.13 21.45
C SER A 274 -0.16 23.19 22.34
N SER A 275 1.12 23.46 22.57
CA SER A 275 1.99 22.62 23.41
C SER A 275 1.64 22.68 24.89
N GLY A 276 0.98 23.75 25.36
CA GLY A 276 0.70 23.96 26.78
C GLY A 276 1.94 24.13 27.66
N ASP A 277 3.15 24.22 27.09
CA ASP A 277 4.39 24.40 27.83
C ASP A 277 4.46 25.83 28.37
N PRO A 278 4.43 26.04 29.70
CA PRO A 278 4.45 27.39 30.28
C PRO A 278 5.78 28.11 30.01
N GLU A 279 6.89 27.39 29.82
CA GLU A 279 8.20 28.00 29.55
C GLU A 279 8.35 28.47 28.09
N ARG A 280 7.41 28.11 27.21
CA ARG A 280 7.48 28.39 25.76
C ARG A 280 6.26 29.15 25.24
N GLN A 281 5.44 29.74 26.10
CA GLN A 281 4.30 30.52 25.67
C GLN A 281 4.74 31.74 24.84
N PRO A 282 4.00 32.10 23.77
CA PRO A 282 4.25 33.33 23.05
C PRO A 282 3.92 34.55 23.93
N PRO A 283 4.58 35.69 23.71
CA PRO A 283 4.23 36.91 24.41
C PRO A 283 2.81 37.36 24.08
N GLU A 284 2.13 37.96 25.06
CA GLU A 284 0.80 38.53 24.86
C GLU A 284 0.85 39.70 23.85
N PRO A 285 -0.16 39.84 22.98
CA PRO A 285 -0.27 41.01 22.11
C PRO A 285 -0.44 42.29 22.94
N VAL A 286 0.29 43.35 22.59
CA VAL A 286 0.27 44.63 23.32
C VAL A 286 -1.09 45.35 23.19
N GLU A 287 -1.77 45.15 22.06
CA GLU A 287 -3.07 45.76 21.77
C GLU A 287 -4.12 44.65 21.56
N ALA A 288 -4.74 44.20 22.65
CA ALA A 288 -5.85 43.27 22.59
C ALA A 288 -7.08 43.98 21.96
N GLY A 289 -7.60 43.46 20.84
CA GLY A 289 -8.84 43.94 20.21
C GLY A 289 -8.68 44.61 18.85
N VAL A 290 -7.45 44.94 18.43
CA VAL A 290 -7.19 45.41 17.07
C VAL A 290 -7.15 44.21 16.11
N ARG A 291 -7.68 44.37 14.88
CA ARG A 291 -7.67 43.30 13.85
C ARG A 291 -6.29 42.71 13.57
N THR A 292 -5.23 43.49 13.80
CA THR A 292 -3.84 43.08 13.61
C THR A 292 -3.15 42.98 14.96
N LYS A 293 -2.85 41.75 15.40
CA LYS A 293 -2.08 41.52 16.63
C LYS A 293 -0.66 42.08 16.49
N ARG A 294 -0.21 42.85 17.47
CA ARG A 294 1.15 43.42 17.55
C ARG A 294 1.85 42.93 18.81
N TYR A 295 3.13 42.65 18.71
CA TYR A 295 3.93 42.07 19.78
C TYR A 295 5.08 43.00 20.16
N ASN A 296 5.45 43.01 21.44
CA ASN A 296 6.68 43.66 21.87
C ASN A 296 7.89 42.94 21.21
N PRO A 297 8.74 43.65 20.45
CA PRO A 297 9.84 43.02 19.72
C PRO A 297 10.85 42.28 20.61
N ALA A 298 11.16 42.83 21.79
CA ALA A 298 12.09 42.21 22.72
C ALA A 298 11.54 40.91 23.31
N ASP A 299 10.26 40.88 23.66
CA ASP A 299 9.62 39.68 24.21
C ASP A 299 9.47 38.60 23.13
N PHE A 300 9.13 39.03 21.91
CA PHE A 300 9.04 38.12 20.78
C PHE A 300 10.40 37.53 20.40
N ASP A 301 11.48 38.31 20.47
CA ASP A 301 12.83 37.82 20.19
C ASP A 301 13.28 36.75 21.19
N ARG A 302 12.97 36.93 22.48
CA ARG A 302 13.22 35.91 23.52
C ARG A 302 12.47 34.62 23.22
N PHE A 303 11.19 34.71 22.91
CA PHE A 303 10.35 33.58 22.49
C PHE A 303 10.89 32.90 21.21
N TRP A 304 11.35 33.70 20.25
CA TRP A 304 11.84 33.21 18.96
C TRP A 304 13.11 32.39 19.08
N TRP A 305 14.04 32.81 19.94
CA TRP A 305 15.32 32.12 20.15
C TRP A 305 15.31 31.11 21.29
N GLY A 306 14.24 31.04 22.09
CA GLY A 306 14.11 30.12 23.21
C GLY A 306 15.06 30.44 24.38
N GLY A 307 15.40 31.72 24.55
CA GLY A 307 16.25 32.18 25.64
C GLY A 307 15.43 32.41 26.92
N LYS A 308 15.86 31.82 28.05
CA LYS A 308 15.39 32.24 29.38
C LYS A 308 15.89 33.66 29.66
N ALA A 309 15.08 34.46 30.35
CA ALA A 309 15.47 35.77 30.87
C ALA A 309 16.56 35.63 31.94
#